data_AF-A0AAU1LRA6-F1
#
_entry.id   AF-A0AAU1LRA6-F1
#
_cell.length_a   1.000
_cell.length_b   1.000
_cell.length_c   1.000
_cell.angle_alpha   90.00
_cell.angle_beta   90.00
_cell.angle_gamma   90.00
#
_symmetry.space_group_name_H-M   'P 1'
#
loop_
_entity.id
_entity.type
_entity.pdbx_description
1 polymer ?
#
loop_
_entity_poly.entity_id
_entity_poly.type
_entity_poly.pdbx_seq_one_letter_code
_entity_poly.pdbx_strand_id
1 'polypeptide(L)'
;MLDWGVPIALCLLVLYVFAARAGSPSGVYEVFTLIEAPKHTLLWALSLLGWLLVPAIIGGFAGHVITTRIGSVKSISANSLFRQRTWGQRLRPPGLIDDLRPYFHGNHARQEFVDAWVRVAHRNDWKRAQDHWEVYVRDIMSTPQYAHLDRRECLRQAQNTSKMGLLFTALVGLCIVCERRR
;
A
#
# COMPACT_ATOMS: atom_id res chain seq x y z
N MET A 1 16.04 13.65 16.62
CA MET A 1 14.58 13.63 16.38
C MET A 1 13.94 13.20 17.69
N LEU A 2 13.04 14.01 18.25
CA LEU A 2 12.27 13.59 19.42
C LEU A 2 11.28 12.53 18.94
N ASP A 3 11.35 11.32 19.47
CA ASP A 3 10.36 10.29 19.20
C ASP A 3 9.07 10.67 19.92
N TRP A 4 8.15 11.30 19.19
CA TRP A 4 6.85 11.74 19.69
C TRP A 4 5.96 10.56 20.12
N GLY A 5 6.31 9.33 19.76
CA GLY A 5 5.60 8.13 20.21
C GLY A 5 5.64 7.97 21.73
N VAL A 6 6.79 8.25 22.36
CA VAL A 6 6.97 8.13 23.81
C VAL A 6 6.09 9.11 24.60
N PRO A 7 6.11 10.44 24.37
CA PRO A 7 5.26 11.37 25.12
C PRO A 7 3.76 11.17 24.84
N ILE A 8 3.37 10.75 23.63
CA ILE A 8 1.97 10.44 23.31
C ILE A 8 1.51 9.18 24.06
N ALA A 9 2.31 8.11 24.05
CA ALA A 9 2.01 6.89 24.80
C ALA A 9 1.90 7.17 26.30
N LEU A 10 2.76 8.04 26.84
CA LEU A 10 2.73 8.43 28.25
C LEU A 10 1.49 9.26 28.60
N CYS A 11 1.06 10.18 27.73
CA CYS A 11 -0.21 10.90 27.88
C CYS A 11 -1.42 9.94 27.86
N LEU A 12 -1.45 8.99 26.93
CA LEU A 12 -2.52 7.99 26.82
C LEU A 12 -2.57 7.08 28.06
N LEU A 13 -1.40 6.66 28.58
CA LEU A 13 -1.31 5.88 29.81
C LEU A 13 -1.87 6.65 31.00
N VAL A 14 -1.48 7.92 31.17
CA VAL A 14 -1.99 8.76 32.26
C VAL A 14 -3.50 8.94 32.14
N LEU A 15 -4.00 9.21 30.94
CA LEU A 15 -5.43 9.37 30.68
C LEU A 15 -6.21 8.09 30.97
N TYR A 16 -5.66 6.93 30.58
CA TYR A 16 -6.22 5.62 30.90
C TYR A 16 -6.30 5.39 32.42
N VAL A 17 -5.23 5.68 33.17
CA VAL A 17 -5.20 5.51 34.62
C VAL A 17 -6.21 6.43 35.32
N PHE A 18 -6.32 7.70 34.90
CA PHE A 18 -7.29 8.63 35.44
C PHE A 18 -8.74 8.21 35.13
N ALA A 19 -9.02 7.81 33.88
CA ALA A 19 -10.34 7.33 33.49
C ALA A 19 -10.74 6.04 34.22
N ALA A 20 -9.80 5.10 34.36
CA ALA A 20 -10.04 3.83 35.06
C ALA A 20 -10.28 4.04 36.56
N ARG A 21 -9.70 5.09 37.16
CA ARG A 21 -9.98 5.49 38.54
C ARG A 21 -11.32 6.20 38.72
N ALA A 22 -11.76 6.96 37.73
CA ALA A 22 -13.04 7.69 37.78
C ALA A 22 -14.25 6.78 37.49
N GLY A 23 -14.05 5.67 36.76
CA GLY A 23 -15.09 4.71 36.41
C GLY A 23 -14.69 3.26 36.72
N SER A 24 -14.72 2.41 35.70
CA SER A 24 -14.27 1.02 35.79
C SER A 24 -13.24 0.71 34.68
N PRO A 25 -12.22 -0.13 34.96
CA PRO A 25 -11.24 -0.54 33.95
C PRO A 25 -11.88 -1.22 32.72
N SER A 26 -12.98 -1.94 32.93
CA SER A 26 -13.76 -2.56 31.85
C SER A 26 -14.47 -1.53 30.98
N GLY A 27 -15.04 -0.49 31.57
CA GLY A 27 -15.71 0.59 30.82
C GLY A 27 -14.72 1.41 29.98
N VAL A 28 -13.51 1.67 30.49
CA VAL A 28 -12.47 2.34 29.71
C VAL A 28 -12.01 1.46 28.54
N TYR A 29 -11.83 0.16 28.78
CA TYR A 29 -11.51 -0.80 27.72
C TYR A 29 -12.58 -0.82 26.62
N GLU A 30 -13.87 -0.85 26.99
CA GLU A 30 -14.98 -0.84 26.03
C GLU A 30 -15.02 0.44 25.20
N VAL A 31 -14.78 1.60 25.80
CA VAL A 31 -14.74 2.89 25.07
C VAL A 31 -13.56 2.95 24.10
N PHE A 32 -12.39 2.43 24.50
CA PHE A 32 -11.19 2.45 23.65
C PHE A 32 -11.24 1.41 22.52
N THR A 33 -11.72 0.20 22.81
CA THR A 33 -11.68 -0.91 21.87
C THR A 33 -12.98 -1.11 21.10
N LEU A 34 -14.08 -0.52 21.56
CA LEU A 34 -15.45 -0.75 21.09
C LEU A 34 -15.89 -2.23 21.19
N ILE A 35 -15.28 -2.99 22.10
CA ILE A 35 -15.53 -4.43 22.32
C ILE A 35 -15.86 -4.65 23.80
N GLU A 36 -16.82 -5.53 24.11
CA GLU A 36 -17.15 -5.93 25.48
C GLU A 36 -15.92 -6.49 26.23
N ALA A 37 -15.77 -6.11 27.50
CA ALA A 37 -14.63 -6.54 28.30
C ALA A 37 -14.68 -8.05 28.61
N PRO A 38 -13.65 -8.84 28.23
CA PRO A 38 -13.63 -10.27 28.54
C PRO A 38 -13.46 -10.51 30.05
N LYS A 39 -14.15 -11.53 30.57
CA LYS A 39 -14.17 -11.87 32.01
C LYS A 39 -12.81 -12.30 32.58
N HIS A 40 -11.89 -12.76 31.74
CA HIS A 40 -10.57 -13.22 32.16
C HIS A 40 -9.48 -12.20 31.80
N THR A 41 -8.63 -11.88 32.77
CA THR A 41 -7.55 -10.88 32.65
C THR A 41 -6.54 -11.20 31.55
N LEU A 42 -6.27 -12.49 31.29
CA LEU A 42 -5.40 -12.93 30.19
C LEU A 42 -6.00 -12.62 28.81
N LEU A 43 -7.31 -12.85 28.64
CA LEU A 43 -8.01 -12.55 27.39
C LEU A 43 -8.12 -11.03 27.16
N TRP A 44 -8.27 -10.28 28.25
CA TRP A 44 -8.25 -8.81 28.23
C TRP A 44 -6.91 -8.27 27.71
N ALA A 45 -5.79 -8.79 28.25
CA ALA A 45 -4.45 -8.41 27.81
C ALA A 45 -4.17 -8.81 26.35
N LEU A 46 -4.62 -10.00 25.93
CA LEU A 46 -4.46 -10.47 24.55
C LEU A 46 -5.27 -9.62 23.56
N SER A 47 -6.47 -9.19 23.95
CA SER A 47 -7.32 -8.33 23.12
C SER A 47 -6.71 -6.94 22.94
N LEU A 48 -6.20 -6.33 24.01
CA LEU A 48 -5.46 -5.06 23.91
C LEU A 48 -4.22 -5.19 23.03
N LEU A 49 -3.47 -6.29 23.16
CA LEU A 49 -2.33 -6.57 22.29
C LEU A 49 -2.76 -6.67 20.82
N GLY A 50 -3.82 -7.40 20.51
CA GLY A 50 -4.35 -7.49 19.14
C GLY A 50 -4.80 -6.12 18.60
N TRP A 51 -5.52 -5.36 19.41
CA TRP A 51 -6.03 -4.03 19.05
C TRP A 51 -4.93 -3.00 18.86
N LEU A 52 -3.81 -3.07 19.58
CA LEU A 52 -2.66 -2.19 19.38
C LEU A 52 -1.77 -2.66 18.23
N LEU A 53 -1.51 -3.97 18.15
CA LEU A 53 -0.55 -4.54 17.22
C LEU A 53 -1.04 -4.44 15.77
N VAL A 54 -2.33 -4.69 15.51
CA VAL A 54 -2.87 -4.68 14.14
C VAL A 54 -2.79 -3.28 13.51
N PRO A 55 -3.28 -2.19 14.14
CA PRO A 55 -3.14 -0.84 13.63
C PRO A 55 -1.70 -0.34 13.66
N ALA A 56 -0.86 -0.76 14.63
CA ALA A 56 0.56 -0.38 14.64
C ALA A 56 1.33 -1.01 13.47
N ILE A 57 1.03 -2.27 13.12
CA ILE A 57 1.59 -2.91 11.93
C ILE A 57 1.07 -2.18 10.67
N ILE A 58 -0.24 -2.03 10.49
CA ILE A 58 -0.81 -1.40 9.29
C ILE A 58 -0.36 0.06 9.16
N GLY A 59 -0.45 0.84 10.24
CA GLY A 59 -0.01 2.22 10.33
C GLY A 59 1.50 2.37 10.20
N GLY A 60 2.28 1.44 10.75
CA GLY A 60 3.73 1.37 10.59
C GLY A 60 4.14 1.10 9.14
N PHE A 61 3.47 0.17 8.46
CA PHE A 61 3.66 -0.06 7.02
C PHE A 61 3.27 1.17 6.20
N ALA A 62 2.11 1.78 6.46
CA ALA A 62 1.67 3.00 5.76
C ALA A 62 2.63 4.17 6.00
N GLY A 63 3.04 4.39 7.25
CA GLY A 63 3.99 5.43 7.65
C GLY A 63 5.39 5.20 7.08
N HIS A 64 5.87 3.95 7.03
CA HIS A 64 7.12 3.60 6.38
C HIS A 64 7.06 3.90 4.88
N VAL A 65 5.98 3.53 4.20
CA VAL A 65 5.80 3.84 2.77
C VAL A 65 5.77 5.35 2.52
N ILE A 66 5.01 6.12 3.31
CA ILE A 66 4.90 7.58 3.18
C ILE A 66 6.24 8.26 3.51
N THR A 67 6.91 7.86 4.59
CA THR A 67 8.20 8.46 5.00
C THR A 67 9.28 8.13 3.98
N THR A 68 9.29 6.91 3.43
CA THR A 68 10.19 6.53 2.33
C THR A 68 9.90 7.33 1.06
N ARG A 69 8.62 7.63 0.77
CA ARG A 69 8.24 8.52 -0.34
C ARG A 69 8.73 9.95 -0.12
N ILE A 70 8.54 10.54 1.06
CA ILE A 70 8.94 11.93 1.34
C ILE A 70 10.47 12.07 1.44
N GLY A 71 11.13 11.12 2.09
CA GLY A 71 12.59 11.09 2.21
C GLY A 71 13.29 10.91 0.87
N SER A 72 12.75 10.06 -0.01
CA SER A 72 13.29 9.88 -1.38
C SER A 72 13.04 11.08 -2.29
N VAL A 73 11.90 11.77 -2.17
CA VAL A 73 11.64 13.01 -2.92
C VAL A 73 12.60 14.14 -2.53
N LYS A 74 13.01 14.23 -1.26
CA LYS A 74 13.99 15.24 -0.80
C LYS A 74 15.45 14.89 -1.12
N SER A 75 15.80 13.61 -1.27
CA SER A 75 17.19 13.18 -1.50
C SER A 75 17.56 12.96 -2.97
N ILE A 76 16.57 12.89 -3.87
CA ILE A 76 16.81 12.82 -5.31
C ILE A 76 17.02 14.24 -5.83
N SER A 77 18.29 14.62 -5.97
CA SER A 77 18.64 15.82 -6.73
C SER A 77 18.11 15.66 -8.16
N ALA A 78 17.58 16.72 -8.74
CA ALA A 78 17.09 16.71 -10.12
C ALA A 78 18.12 16.17 -11.13
N ASN A 79 19.41 16.17 -10.78
CA ASN A 79 20.50 15.61 -11.57
C ASN A 79 20.58 14.08 -11.57
N SER A 80 20.06 13.36 -10.56
CA SER A 80 20.06 11.89 -10.54
C SER A 80 18.90 11.27 -11.32
N LEU A 81 17.81 12.02 -11.55
CA LEU A 81 16.75 11.66 -12.50
C LEU A 81 17.24 11.64 -13.96
N PHE A 82 18.38 12.29 -14.26
CA PHE A 82 18.99 12.37 -15.58
C PHE A 82 20.40 11.77 -15.63
N ARG A 83 20.65 10.65 -14.94
CA ARG A 83 21.94 9.94 -15.09
C ARG A 83 22.18 9.60 -16.57
N GLN A 84 23.28 10.10 -17.14
CA GLN A 84 23.62 9.88 -18.55
C GLN A 84 23.75 8.38 -18.84
N ARG A 85 22.98 7.92 -19.85
CA ARG A 85 22.92 6.52 -20.30
C ARG A 85 24.27 6.02 -20.81
N THR A 86 24.60 4.77 -20.52
CA THR A 86 25.69 4.05 -21.20
C THR A 86 25.28 3.71 -22.64
N TRP A 87 26.24 3.59 -23.57
CA TRP A 87 25.96 3.32 -25.00
C TRP A 87 25.14 2.05 -25.23
N GLY A 88 25.40 0.98 -24.45
CA GLY A 88 24.62 -0.26 -24.51
C GLY A 88 23.16 -0.12 -24.06
N GLN A 89 22.85 0.83 -23.17
CA GLN A 89 21.47 1.12 -22.74
C GLN A 89 20.71 1.98 -23.75
N ARG A 90 21.40 2.76 -24.60
CA ARG A 90 20.78 3.53 -25.68
C ARG A 90 20.32 2.65 -26.85
N LEU A 91 21.03 1.55 -27.10
CA LEU A 91 20.76 0.63 -28.21
C LEU A 91 19.69 -0.42 -27.91
N ARG A 92 19.26 -0.56 -26.64
CA ARG A 92 18.19 -1.50 -26.28
C ARG A 92 16.80 -0.90 -26.53
N PRO A 93 15.89 -1.60 -27.24
CA PRO A 93 14.55 -1.10 -27.46
C PRO A 93 13.80 -0.96 -26.12
N PRO A 94 12.92 0.07 -26.00
CA PRO A 94 12.14 0.28 -24.79
C PRO A 94 11.28 -0.93 -24.46
N GLY A 95 11.20 -1.30 -23.18
CA GLY A 95 10.19 -2.26 -22.73
C GLY A 95 8.79 -1.66 -22.93
N LEU A 96 7.87 -2.48 -23.45
CA LEU A 96 6.45 -2.13 -23.62
C LEU A 96 5.67 -2.61 -22.40
N ILE A 97 4.73 -1.81 -21.91
CA ILE A 97 3.80 -2.26 -20.87
C ILE A 97 2.97 -3.40 -21.46
N ASP A 98 2.94 -4.53 -20.76
CA ASP A 98 2.25 -5.72 -21.22
C ASP A 98 0.77 -5.46 -21.48
N ASP A 99 0.28 -5.98 -22.61
CA ASP A 99 -1.14 -6.13 -22.90
C ASP A 99 -1.75 -7.15 -21.93
N LEU A 100 -2.94 -6.87 -21.42
CA LEU A 100 -3.70 -7.78 -20.57
C LEU A 100 -4.35 -8.93 -21.35
N ARG A 101 -4.61 -8.77 -22.65
CA ARG A 101 -5.32 -9.78 -23.47
C ARG A 101 -4.64 -11.15 -23.53
N PRO A 102 -3.30 -11.26 -23.71
CA PRO A 102 -2.62 -12.55 -23.72
C PRO A 102 -2.74 -13.32 -22.40
N TYR A 103 -2.98 -12.62 -21.28
CA TYR A 103 -3.13 -13.24 -19.97
C TYR A 103 -4.49 -13.91 -19.76
N PHE A 104 -5.47 -13.67 -20.63
CA PHE A 104 -6.75 -14.40 -20.65
C PHE A 104 -6.55 -15.92 -20.75
N HIS A 105 -5.50 -16.37 -21.44
CA HIS A 105 -5.15 -17.78 -21.60
C HIS A 105 -3.93 -18.23 -20.76
N GLY A 106 -3.48 -17.42 -19.78
CA GLY A 106 -2.28 -17.67 -19.00
C GLY A 106 -2.46 -18.64 -17.81
N ASN A 107 -1.36 -18.97 -17.10
CA ASN A 107 -1.41 -19.79 -15.88
C ASN A 107 -2.23 -19.14 -14.74
N HIS A 108 -2.86 -19.97 -13.88
CA HIS A 108 -3.80 -19.60 -12.81
C HIS A 108 -3.45 -18.33 -12.00
N ALA A 109 -2.21 -18.21 -11.48
CA ALA A 109 -1.82 -17.06 -10.65
C ALA A 109 -1.82 -15.71 -11.40
N ARG A 110 -1.72 -15.72 -12.74
CA ARG A 110 -1.81 -14.50 -13.58
C ARG A 110 -3.24 -14.25 -14.08
N GLN A 111 -4.09 -15.27 -14.09
CA GLN A 111 -5.51 -15.14 -14.41
C GLN A 111 -6.30 -14.46 -13.29
N GLU A 112 -5.99 -14.72 -12.02
CA GLU A 112 -6.70 -14.11 -10.88
C GLU A 112 -6.72 -12.57 -10.93
N PHE A 113 -5.58 -11.95 -11.26
CA PHE A 113 -5.52 -10.51 -11.42
C PHE A 113 -6.36 -10.02 -12.59
N VAL A 114 -6.30 -10.71 -13.74
CA VAL A 114 -7.07 -10.30 -14.93
C VAL A 114 -8.57 -10.46 -14.70
N ASP A 115 -8.99 -11.54 -14.05
CA ASP A 115 -10.37 -11.76 -13.66
C ASP A 115 -10.84 -10.67 -12.70
N ALA A 116 -10.11 -10.40 -11.61
CA ALA A 116 -10.48 -9.34 -10.69
C ALA A 116 -10.49 -7.96 -11.37
N TRP A 117 -9.44 -7.63 -12.12
CA TRP A 117 -9.25 -6.31 -12.72
C TRP A 117 -10.22 -6.04 -13.86
N VAL A 118 -10.34 -6.95 -14.81
CA VAL A 118 -11.15 -6.76 -16.01
C VAL A 118 -12.61 -7.09 -15.72
N ARG A 119 -12.90 -8.25 -15.14
CA ARG A 119 -14.28 -8.72 -14.96
C ARG A 119 -14.98 -8.02 -13.80
N VAL A 120 -14.32 -7.85 -12.65
CA VAL A 120 -14.95 -7.25 -11.46
C VAL A 120 -14.83 -5.72 -11.49
N ALA A 121 -13.62 -5.16 -11.50
CA ALA A 121 -13.43 -3.71 -11.42
C ALA A 121 -13.84 -2.94 -12.69
N HIS A 122 -13.74 -3.55 -13.87
CA HIS A 122 -14.07 -2.92 -15.15
C HIS A 122 -15.26 -3.54 -15.88
N ARG A 123 -15.99 -4.50 -15.25
CA ARG A 123 -17.21 -5.11 -15.80
C ARG A 123 -17.04 -5.65 -17.23
N ASN A 124 -15.91 -6.32 -17.50
CA ASN A 124 -15.49 -6.84 -18.80
C ASN A 124 -15.16 -5.78 -19.88
N ASP A 125 -15.01 -4.50 -19.52
CA ASP A 125 -14.49 -3.48 -20.43
C ASP A 125 -12.96 -3.59 -20.56
N TRP A 126 -12.53 -4.43 -21.50
CA TRP A 126 -11.11 -4.69 -21.77
C TRP A 126 -10.34 -3.44 -22.22
N LYS A 127 -10.97 -2.58 -23.01
CA LYS A 127 -10.31 -1.37 -23.54
C LYS A 127 -10.00 -0.42 -22.39
N ARG A 128 -10.97 -0.19 -21.52
CA ARG A 128 -10.82 0.66 -20.35
C ARG A 128 -9.87 0.06 -19.32
N ALA A 129 -9.95 -1.25 -19.08
CA ALA A 129 -9.05 -1.94 -18.17
C ALA A 129 -7.58 -1.87 -18.62
N GLN A 130 -7.32 -1.98 -19.92
CA GLN A 130 -5.98 -1.82 -20.51
C GLN A 130 -5.47 -0.38 -20.39
N ASP A 131 -6.29 0.62 -20.73
CA ASP A 131 -5.91 2.04 -20.59
C ASP A 131 -5.56 2.39 -19.14
N HIS A 132 -6.39 1.95 -18.18
CA HIS A 132 -6.14 2.19 -16.77
C HIS A 132 -4.92 1.43 -16.23
N TRP A 133 -4.66 0.23 -16.75
CA TRP A 133 -3.45 -0.52 -16.45
C TRP A 133 -2.19 0.22 -16.92
N GLU A 134 -2.19 0.73 -18.15
CA GLU A 134 -1.08 1.50 -18.70
C GLU A 134 -0.84 2.80 -17.94
N VAL A 135 -1.91 3.53 -17.62
CA VAL A 135 -1.84 4.75 -16.80
C VAL A 135 -1.22 4.45 -15.43
N TYR A 136 -1.72 3.41 -14.75
CA TYR A 136 -1.23 3.06 -13.41
C TYR A 136 0.24 2.62 -13.44
N VAL A 137 0.63 1.75 -14.36
CA VAL A 137 2.02 1.27 -14.47
C VAL A 137 2.96 2.44 -14.81
N ARG A 138 2.56 3.34 -15.72
CA ARG A 138 3.33 4.54 -16.04
C ARG A 138 3.53 5.43 -14.81
N ASP A 139 2.48 5.67 -14.04
CA ASP A 139 2.54 6.47 -12.82
C ASP A 139 3.45 5.79 -11.77
N ILE A 140 3.36 4.48 -11.60
CA ILE A 140 4.23 3.71 -10.70
C ILE A 140 5.70 3.77 -11.14
N MET A 141 5.99 3.60 -12.42
CA MET A 141 7.34 3.72 -12.98
C MET A 141 7.94 5.12 -12.79
N SER A 142 7.10 6.16 -12.76
CA SER A 142 7.54 7.53 -12.49
C SER A 142 7.85 7.80 -11.01
N THR A 143 7.62 6.83 -10.13
CA THR A 143 7.89 7.02 -8.70
C THR A 143 9.39 6.89 -8.39
N PRO A 144 9.88 7.68 -7.40
CA PRO A 144 11.28 7.67 -6.96
C PRO A 144 11.86 6.28 -6.64
N GLN A 145 11.01 5.37 -6.17
CA GLN A 145 11.37 4.00 -5.81
C GLN A 145 11.98 3.21 -6.99
N TYR A 146 11.65 3.57 -8.24
CA TYR A 146 12.18 2.90 -9.42
C TYR A 146 13.21 3.75 -10.19
N ALA A 147 13.52 4.98 -9.73
CA ALA A 147 14.38 5.92 -10.44
C ALA A 147 15.83 5.43 -10.62
N HIS A 148 16.29 4.53 -9.74
CA HIS A 148 17.64 3.97 -9.77
C HIS A 148 17.76 2.69 -10.61
N LEU A 149 16.63 2.15 -11.09
CA LEU A 149 16.58 0.89 -11.83
C LEU A 149 16.74 1.12 -13.34
N ASP A 150 17.30 0.13 -14.02
CA ASP A 150 17.28 0.10 -15.49
C ASP A 150 15.83 0.04 -16.00
N ARG A 151 15.51 0.66 -17.14
CA ARG A 151 14.13 0.80 -17.64
C ARG A 151 13.36 -0.51 -17.72
N ARG A 152 14.01 -1.62 -18.10
CA ARG A 152 13.35 -2.93 -18.16
C ARG A 152 13.09 -3.51 -16.78
N GLU A 153 14.03 -3.33 -15.87
CA GLU A 153 13.90 -3.78 -14.50
C GLU A 153 12.86 -2.95 -13.74
N CYS A 154 12.85 -1.63 -13.95
CA CYS A 154 11.81 -0.72 -13.50
C CYS A 154 10.44 -1.18 -14.00
N LEU A 155 10.28 -1.43 -15.30
CA LEU A 155 9.03 -1.90 -15.87
C LEU A 155 8.58 -3.24 -15.27
N ARG A 156 9.49 -4.22 -15.21
CA ARG A 156 9.22 -5.57 -14.66
C ARG A 156 8.77 -5.50 -13.20
N GLN A 157 9.50 -4.75 -12.37
CA GLN A 157 9.15 -4.58 -10.97
C GLN A 157 7.85 -3.79 -10.81
N ALA A 158 7.68 -2.69 -11.54
CA ALA A 158 6.47 -1.88 -11.50
C ALA A 158 5.23 -2.72 -11.86
N GLN A 159 5.29 -3.54 -12.92
CA GLN A 159 4.19 -4.42 -13.30
C GLN A 159 3.89 -5.48 -12.23
N ASN A 160 4.91 -6.14 -11.68
CA ASN A 160 4.72 -7.17 -10.65
C ASN A 160 4.12 -6.58 -9.36
N THR A 161 4.66 -5.45 -8.88
CA THR A 161 4.13 -4.75 -7.71
C THR A 161 2.72 -4.23 -7.96
N SER A 162 2.45 -3.71 -9.15
CA SER A 162 1.13 -3.20 -9.52
C SER A 162 0.08 -4.30 -9.56
N LYS A 163 0.38 -5.47 -10.14
CA LYS A 163 -0.54 -6.62 -10.14
C LYS A 163 -0.91 -7.05 -8.72
N MET A 164 0.07 -7.16 -7.83
CA MET A 164 -0.18 -7.53 -6.43
C MET A 164 -0.99 -6.46 -5.69
N GLY A 165 -0.63 -5.18 -5.83
CA GLY A 165 -1.32 -4.09 -5.13
C GLY A 165 -2.75 -3.87 -5.62
N LEU A 166 -2.96 -3.89 -6.95
CA LEU A 166 -4.26 -3.65 -7.55
C LEU A 166 -5.23 -4.82 -7.36
N LEU A 167 -4.74 -6.06 -7.21
CA LEU A 167 -5.58 -7.24 -6.99
C LEU A 167 -6.58 -7.03 -5.85
N PHE A 168 -6.13 -6.50 -4.70
CA PHE A 168 -7.00 -6.27 -3.55
C PHE A 168 -8.14 -5.28 -3.84
N THR A 169 -7.82 -4.16 -4.51
CA THR A 169 -8.85 -3.19 -4.92
C THR A 169 -9.77 -3.74 -6.01
N ALA A 170 -9.22 -4.56 -6.89
CA ALA A 170 -9.95 -5.15 -8.00
C ALA A 170 -10.99 -6.17 -7.53
N LEU A 171 -10.64 -6.98 -6.51
CA LEU A 171 -11.53 -7.97 -5.91
C LEU A 171 -12.79 -7.35 -5.31
N VAL A 172 -12.71 -6.11 -4.80
CA VAL A 172 -13.86 -5.35 -4.29
C VAL A 172 -14.54 -4.49 -5.36
N GLY A 173 -14.16 -4.67 -6.64
CA GLY A 173 -14.77 -3.97 -7.78
C GLY A 173 -14.33 -2.51 -7.93
N LEU A 174 -13.22 -2.12 -7.32
CA LEU A 174 -12.70 -0.76 -7.40
C LEU A 174 -11.50 -0.67 -8.36
N CYS A 175 -11.47 0.40 -9.13
CA CYS A 175 -10.31 0.81 -9.91
C CYS A 175 -9.85 2.18 -9.42
N ILE A 176 -8.61 2.25 -8.93
CA ILE A 176 -8.01 3.49 -8.41
C ILE A 176 -8.01 4.61 -9.47
N VAL A 177 -7.81 4.25 -10.74
CA VAL A 177 -7.81 5.21 -11.86
C VAL A 177 -9.23 5.71 -12.16
N CYS A 178 -10.26 4.85 -12.08
CA CYS A 178 -11.66 5.28 -12.19
C CYS A 178 -12.03 6.25 -11.08
N GLU A 179 -11.70 5.92 -9.82
CA GLU A 179 -12.09 6.73 -8.66
C GLU A 179 -11.40 8.09 -8.65
N ARG A 180 -10.15 8.19 -9.12
CA ARG A 180 -9.45 9.48 -9.24
C ARG A 180 -10.06 10.40 -10.31
N ARG A 181 -10.79 9.87 -11.30
CA ARG A 181 -11.39 10.64 -12.40
C ARG A 181 -12.88 10.95 -12.20
N ARG A 182 -13.47 10.53 -11.08
CA ARG A 182 -14.81 10.96 -10.64
C ARG A 182 -14.73 12.30 -9.93
#